data_AF-A0A448MP62-F1
#
_entry.id   AF-A0A448MP62-F1
#
_cell.length_a   1.000
_cell.length_b   1.000
_cell.length_c   1.000
_cell.angle_alpha   90.00
_cell.angle_beta   90.00
_cell.angle_gamma   90.00
#
_symmetry.space_group_name_H-M   'P 1'
#
loop_
_entity.id
_entity.type
_entity.pdbx_description
1 polymer ?
#
loop_
_entity_poly.entity_id
_entity_poly.type
_entity_poly.pdbx_seq_one_letter_code
_entity_poly.pdbx_strand_id
1 'polypeptide(L)' 'MARKAVTSQDFETTLMQLETIVSRLESGELPLEEALKEFEQGIKLAQLGQERLRQAEQRIQILLQKVKMHL' A
#
# COMPACT_ATOMS: atom_id res chain seq x y z
N MET A 1 -14.20 4.03 23.35
CA MET A 1 -13.20 3.20 22.64
C MET A 1 -12.91 3.85 21.30
N ALA A 2 -11.70 4.36 21.12
CA ALA A 2 -11.32 5.18 19.98
C ALA A 2 -11.32 4.32 18.70
N ARG A 3 -12.12 4.72 17.71
CA ARG A 3 -11.98 4.25 16.32
C ARG A 3 -10.67 4.80 15.78
N LYS A 4 -9.55 4.16 16.15
CA LYS A 4 -8.23 4.54 15.65
C LYS A 4 -8.28 4.42 14.13
N ALA A 5 -7.74 5.42 13.44
CA ALA A 5 -7.70 5.50 11.98
C ALA A 5 -6.96 4.28 11.40
N VAL A 6 -7.68 3.18 11.14
CA VAL A 6 -7.14 1.95 10.52
C VAL A 6 -6.79 2.19 9.03
N THR A 7 -7.05 3.36 8.48
CA THR A 7 -6.91 3.61 7.03
C THR A 7 -5.59 4.24 6.61
N SER A 8 -4.97 5.09 7.45
CA SER A 8 -3.72 5.77 7.08
C SER A 8 -2.47 4.99 7.53
N GLN A 9 -2.47 4.44 8.75
CA GLN A 9 -1.34 3.66 9.25
C GLN A 9 -1.06 2.42 8.38
N ASP A 10 -2.08 1.77 7.83
CA ASP A 10 -1.92 0.57 6.99
C ASP A 10 -1.19 0.85 5.67
N PHE A 11 -1.51 1.96 4.99
CA PHE A 11 -0.89 2.30 3.70
C PHE A 11 0.55 2.79 3.88
N GLU A 12 0.78 3.72 4.81
CA GLU A 12 2.14 4.22 5.10
C GLU A 12 3.05 3.07 5.55
N THR A 13 2.55 2.15 6.36
CA THR A 13 3.32 0.94 6.75
C THR A 13 3.64 0.06 5.55
N THR A 14 2.66 -0.18 4.66
CA THR A 14 2.87 -0.98 3.44
C THR A 14 3.92 -0.34 2.54
N LEU A 15 3.90 0.98 2.40
CA LEU A 15 4.85 1.74 1.60
C LEU A 15 6.26 1.67 2.19
N MET A 16 6.42 1.92 3.49
CA MET A 16 7.73 1.82 4.15
C MET A 16 8.33 0.41 4.05
N GLN A 17 7.50 -0.63 4.19
CA GLN A 17 7.94 -2.01 4.03
C GLN A 17 8.42 -2.28 2.59
N LEU A 18 7.70 -1.77 1.59
CA LEU A 18 8.10 -1.91 0.19
C LEU A 18 9.42 -1.18 -0.10
N GLU A 19 9.60 0.04 0.41
CA GLU A 19 10.86 0.80 0.29
C GLU A 19 12.04 0.06 0.91
N THR A 20 11.81 -0.56 2.08
CA THR A 20 12.83 -1.39 2.75
C THR A 20 13.23 -2.58 1.89
N ILE A 21 12.27 -3.27 1.27
CA ILE A 21 12.52 -4.40 0.37
C ILE A 21 13.33 -3.96 -0.84
N VAL A 22 12.92 -2.86 -1.49
CA VAL A 22 13.64 -2.32 -2.66
C VAL A 22 15.08 -1.98 -2.30
N SER A 23 15.29 -1.28 -1.19
CA SER A 23 16.65 -0.94 -0.72
C SER A 23 17.51 -2.18 -0.47
N ARG A 24 16.94 -3.25 0.11
CA ARG A 24 17.67 -4.50 0.34
C ARG A 24 17.98 -5.23 -0.97
N LEU A 25 17.06 -5.25 -1.93
CA LEU A 25 17.30 -5.84 -3.25
C LEU A 25 18.37 -5.07 -4.03
N GLU A 26 18.34 -3.74 -3.98
CA GLU A 26 19.31 -2.85 -4.65
C GLU A 26 20.71 -2.92 -4.04
N SER A 27 20.84 -3.29 -2.76
CA SER A 27 22.15 -3.49 -2.13
C SER A 27 22.99 -4.58 -2.82
N GLY A 28 22.34 -5.57 -3.43
CA GLY A 28 23.01 -6.69 -4.09
C GLY A 28 23.71 -7.68 -3.14
N GLU A 29 23.55 -7.52 -1.81
CA GLU A 29 24.21 -8.36 -0.81
C GLU A 29 23.42 -9.64 -0.48
N LEU A 30 22.19 -9.77 -0.98
CA LEU A 30 21.31 -10.90 -0.69
C LEU A 30 21.67 -12.15 -1.52
N PRO A 31 21.75 -13.34 -0.89
CA PRO A 31 21.73 -14.60 -1.61
C PRO A 31 20.50 -14.73 -2.50
N LEU A 32 20.61 -15.47 -3.61
CA LEU A 32 19.53 -15.62 -4.61
C LEU A 32 18.18 -16.05 -4.00
N GLU A 33 18.20 -17.03 -3.09
CA GLU A 33 16.97 -17.50 -2.43
C GLU A 33 16.31 -16.42 -1.57
N GLU A 34 17.10 -15.58 -0.90
CA GLU A 34 16.58 -14.48 -0.10
C GLU A 34 16.07 -13.35 -0.98
N ALA A 35 16.80 -13.01 -2.05
CA ALA A 35 16.35 -12.03 -3.03
C ALA A 35 15.00 -12.42 -3.66
N LEU A 36 14.79 -13.70 -3.96
CA LEU A 36 13.51 -14.20 -4.46
C LEU A 36 12.37 -14.04 -3.44
N LYS A 37 12.63 -14.34 -2.16
CA LYS A 37 11.64 -14.15 -1.08
C LYS A 37 11.28 -12.68 -0.87
N GLU A 38 12.28 -11.81 -0.85
CA GLU A 38 12.09 -10.36 -0.74
C GLU A 38 11.30 -9.82 -1.93
N PHE A 39 11.61 -10.28 -3.15
CA PHE A 39 10.87 -9.92 -4.36
C PHE A 39 9.40 -10.35 -4.31
N GLU A 40 9.12 -11.60 -3.94
CA GLU A 40 7.75 -12.08 -3.76
C GLU A 40 6.97 -11.27 -2.73
N GLN A 41 7.61 -10.91 -1.61
CA GLN A 41 7.01 -10.07 -0.59
C GLN A 41 6.75 -8.65 -1.11
N GLY A 42 7.69 -8.07 -1.88
CA GLY A 42 7.53 -6.78 -2.53
C GLY A 42 6.32 -6.75 -3.46
N ILE A 43 6.11 -7.79 -4.27
CA ILE A 43 4.93 -7.92 -5.14
C ILE A 43 3.62 -7.92 -4.32
N LYS A 44 3.57 -8.67 -3.22
CA LYS A 44 2.38 -8.72 -2.34
C LYS A 44 2.06 -7.34 -1.74
N LEU A 45 3.08 -6.63 -1.26
CA LEU A 45 2.92 -5.28 -0.69
C LEU A 45 2.48 -4.27 -1.75
N ALA A 46 3.04 -4.33 -2.96
CA ALA A 46 2.64 -3.47 -4.06
C ALA A 46 1.16 -3.67 -4.44
N GLN A 47 0.71 -4.92 -4.52
CA GLN A 47 -0.70 -5.25 -4.76
C GLN A 47 -1.61 -4.72 -3.64
N LEU A 48 -1.20 -4.87 -2.38
CA LEU A 48 -1.94 -4.36 -1.23
C LEU A 48 -2.07 -2.83 -1.28
N GLY A 49 -0.97 -2.12 -1.56
CA GLY A 49 -0.96 -0.67 -1.71
C GLY A 49 -1.90 -0.21 -2.82
N GLN A 50 -1.87 -0.86 -3.98
CA GLN A 50 -2.74 -0.54 -5.11
C GLN A 50 -4.22 -0.75 -4.79
N GLU A 51 -4.57 -1.82 -4.07
CA GLU A 51 -5.95 -2.07 -3.64
C GLU A 51 -6.44 -0.98 -2.68
N ARG A 52 -5.59 -0.53 -1.74
CA ARG A 52 -5.94 0.56 -0.82
C ARG A 52 -6.15 1.89 -1.54
N LEU A 53 -5.31 2.21 -2.54
CA LEU A 53 -5.51 3.40 -3.37
C LEU A 53 -6.83 3.34 -4.14
N ARG A 54 -7.15 2.18 -4.74
CA ARG A 54 -8.42 1.97 -5.45
C ARG A 54 -9.64 2.19 -4.56
N GLN A 55 -9.60 1.68 -3.33
CA GLN A 55 -10.67 1.89 -2.34
C GLN A 55 -10.81 3.36 -1.95
N ALA A 56 -9.70 4.08 -1.79
CA ALA A 56 -9.70 5.50 -1.52
C ALA A 56 -10.32 6.31 -2.68
N GLU A 57 -9.91 6.01 -3.92
CA GLU A 57 -10.47 6.62 -5.13
C GLU A 57 -11.97 6.39 -5.25
N GLN A 58 -12.43 5.15 -5.05
CA GLN A 58 -13.86 4.81 -5.09
C GLN A 58 -14.64 5.60 -4.04
N ARG A 59 -14.10 5.74 -2.83
CA ARG A 59 -14.74 6.52 -1.76
C ARG A 59 -14.83 8.00 -2.13
N ILE A 60 -13.78 8.57 -2.72
CA ILE A 60 -13.80 9.95 -3.23
C ILE A 60 -14.87 10.12 -4.31
N GLN A 61 -14.95 9.20 -5.28
CA GLN A 61 -15.97 9.25 -6.34
C GLN A 61 -17.39 9.25 -5.77
N ILE A 62 -17.69 8.37 -4.80
CA ILE A 62 -19.00 8.31 -4.14
C ILE A 62 -19.32 9.64 -3.43
N LEU A 63 -18.35 10.22 -2.74
CA LEU A 63 -18.54 11.50 -2.05
C LEU A 63 -18.82 12.63 -3.05
N LEU A 64 -18.07 12.70 -4.15
CA LEU A 64 -18.29 13.69 -5.21
C LEU A 64 -19.67 13.54 -5.87
N GLN A 65 -20.12 12.31 -6.14
CA GLN A 65 -21.46 12.05 -6.68
C GLN A 65 -22.56 12.51 -5.72
N LYS A 66 -22.40 12.27 -4.41
CA LYS A 66 -23.35 12.74 -3.39
C LYS A 66 -23.43 14.26 -3.34
N VAL A 67 -22.29 14.95 -3.37
CA VAL A 67 -22.25 16.42 -3.39
C VAL A 67 -22.95 16.95 -4.65
N LYS A 68 -22.70 16.35 -5.81
CA LYS A 68 -23.29 16.77 -7.09
C LYS A 68 -24.82 16.59 -7.16
N MET A 69 -25.40 15.63 -6.45
CA MET A 69 -26.87 15.46 -6.39
C MET A 69 -27.59 16.45 -5.48
N HIS A 70 -26.86 17.17 -4.61
CA HIS A 70 -27.43 18.16 -3.68
C HIS A 70 -27.28 19.61 -4.19
N LEU A 71 -26.73 19.79 -5.40
CA LEU A 71 -26.61 21.06 -6.13
C LEU A 71 -27.53 21.02 -7.35
#